data_AF-A0A962JHV8-F1
#
_entry.id   AF-A0A962JHV8-F1
#
_cell.length_a   1.000
_cell.length_b   1.000
_cell.length_c   1.000
_cell.angle_alpha   90.00
_cell.angle_beta   90.00
_cell.angle_gamma   90.00
#
_symmetry.space_group_name_H-M   'P 1'
#
loop_
_entity.id
_entity.type
_entity.pdbx_description
1 polymer ?
#
loop_
_entity_poly.entity_id
_entity_poly.type
_entity_poly.pdbx_seq_one_letter_code
_entity_poly.pdbx_strand_id
1 'polypeptide(L)' 'MTLPDSSPIIINCPRCHKPCTWHNNPHRPFCSERCKLIDLGAWASEEYKIPQADSSALTESDD' A
#
# COMPACT_ATOMS: atom_id res chain seq x y z
N MET A 1 -16.25 23.39 24.48
CA MET A 1 -16.16 23.22 23.01
C MET A 1 -14.72 22.89 22.68
N THR A 2 -14.35 21.61 22.78
CA THR A 2 -13.00 21.14 22.43
C THR A 2 -12.88 21.10 20.92
N LEU A 3 -11.91 21.85 20.37
CA LEU A 3 -11.59 21.79 18.94
C LEU A 3 -11.21 20.33 18.59
N PRO A 4 -11.76 19.75 17.51
CA PRO A 4 -11.29 18.44 17.07
C PRO A 4 -9.80 18.57 16.76
N ASP A 5 -9.02 17.60 17.24
CA ASP A 5 -7.59 17.46 16.97
C ASP A 5 -7.35 17.65 15.46
N SER A 6 -6.88 18.85 15.11
CA SER A 6 -6.76 19.35 13.74
C SER A 6 -5.41 19.00 13.13
N SER A 7 -4.68 18.10 13.78
CA SER A 7 -3.37 17.66 13.34
C SER A 7 -3.54 16.85 12.04
N PRO A 8 -2.94 17.28 10.92
CA PRO A 8 -3.08 16.56 9.67
C PRO A 8 -2.40 15.20 9.81
N ILE A 9 -3.17 14.12 9.69
CA ILE A 9 -2.61 12.77 9.59
C ILE A 9 -1.71 12.75 8.34
N ILE A 10 -0.43 12.49 8.52
CA ILE A 10 0.56 12.37 7.44
C ILE A 10 0.87 10.89 7.23
N ILE A 11 0.84 10.45 5.97
CA ILE A 11 1.21 9.10 5.57
C ILE A 11 2.26 9.13 4.46
N ASN A 12 3.03 8.06 4.31
CA ASN A 12 3.98 7.93 3.22
C ASN A 12 3.30 7.35 1.99
N CYS A 13 3.52 7.97 0.83
CA CYS A 13 3.05 7.44 -0.44
C CYS A 13 3.68 6.06 -0.69
N PRO A 14 2.90 4.99 -0.92
CA PRO A 14 3.46 3.65 -1.08
C PRO A 14 4.29 3.48 -2.36
N ARG A 15 4.13 4.38 -3.35
CA ARG A 15 4.87 4.29 -4.62
C ARG A 15 6.23 5.01 -4.62
N CYS A 16 6.36 6.11 -3.88
CA CYS A 16 7.59 6.93 -3.89
C CYS A 16 8.07 7.39 -2.52
N HIS A 17 7.39 6.96 -1.45
CA HIS A 17 7.69 7.23 -0.04
C HIS A 17 7.67 8.71 0.39
N LYS A 18 7.23 9.62 -0.47
CA LYS A 18 7.04 11.03 -0.08
C LYS A 18 5.90 11.15 0.95
N PRO A 19 6.05 11.99 1.99
CA PRO A 19 4.98 12.27 2.94
C PRO A 19 3.83 13.02 2.24
N CYS A 20 2.58 12.65 2.55
CA CYS A 20 1.38 13.30 2.04
C CYS A 20 0.26 13.31 3.08
N THR A 21 -0.64 14.29 2.97
CA THR A 21 -1.73 14.48 3.93
C THR A 21 -2.87 13.48 3.69
N TRP A 22 -3.46 12.98 4.78
CA TRP A 22 -4.70 12.21 4.75
C TRP A 22 -5.96 13.09 4.71
N HIS A 23 -5.84 14.40 4.93
CA HIS A 23 -6.91 15.35 4.67
C HIS A 23 -6.64 16.10 3.35
N ASN A 24 -7.68 16.53 2.63
CA ASN A 24 -7.60 17.32 1.37
C ASN A 24 -6.62 16.84 0.25
N ASN A 25 -6.45 15.53 0.04
CA ASN A 25 -5.67 14.93 -1.05
C ASN A 25 -6.56 13.87 -1.75
N PRO A 26 -7.00 14.10 -3.00
CA PRO A 26 -7.91 13.20 -3.71
C PRO A 26 -7.26 11.91 -4.21
N HIS A 27 -5.93 11.80 -4.11
CA HIS A 27 -5.16 10.65 -4.62
C HIS A 27 -4.66 9.73 -3.52
N ARG A 28 -5.18 9.85 -2.29
CA ARG A 28 -4.86 8.92 -1.18
C ARG A 28 -4.95 7.45 -1.61
N PRO A 29 -4.05 6.57 -1.14
CA PRO A 29 -2.93 6.83 -0.22
C PRO A 29 -1.67 7.43 -0.89
N PHE A 30 -1.75 7.80 -2.17
CA PHE A 30 -0.62 8.33 -2.94
C PHE A 30 -0.47 9.84 -2.79
N CYS A 31 0.74 10.35 -3.05
CA CYS A 31 1.02 11.78 -3.01
C CYS A 31 0.51 12.54 -4.25
N SER A 32 0.20 11.84 -5.36
CA SER A 32 -0.25 12.46 -6.62
C SER A 32 -0.91 11.45 -7.55
N GLU A 33 -1.64 11.95 -8.55
CA GLU A 33 -2.23 11.15 -9.62
C GLU A 33 -1.20 10.28 -10.35
N ARG A 34 -0.02 10.83 -10.63
CA ARG A 34 1.08 10.09 -11.26
C ARG A 34 1.44 8.83 -10.47
N CYS A 35 1.56 8.93 -9.14
CA CYS A 35 1.90 7.77 -8.30
C CYS A 35 0.79 6.73 -8.29
N LYS A 36 -0.48 7.16 -8.28
CA LYS A 36 -1.64 6.28 -8.39
C LYS A 36 -1.64 5.50 -9.71
N LEU A 37 -1.37 6.18 -10.83
CA LEU A 37 -1.34 5.55 -12.16
C LEU A 37 -0.17 4.57 -12.33
N ILE A 38 1.01 4.91 -11.79
CA ILE A 38 2.16 3.98 -11.82
C ILE A 38 1.86 2.73 -11.01
N ASP A 39 1.27 2.88 -9.82
CA ASP A 39 0.88 1.73 -9.00
C ASP A 39 -0.13 0.83 -9.73
N LEU A 40 -1.16 1.42 -10.33
CA LEU A 40 -2.12 0.71 -11.16
C LEU A 40 -1.44 -0.01 -12.34
N GLY A 41 -0.45 0.62 -12.97
CA GLY A 41 0.34 0.00 -14.03
C GLY A 41 1.14 -1.21 -13.54
N ALA A 42 1.76 -1.12 -12.36
CA ALA A 42 2.50 -2.25 -11.78
C ALA A 42 1.58 -3.45 -11.46
N TRP A 43 0.35 -3.19 -11.01
CA TRP A 43 -0.68 -4.23 -10.87
C TRP A 43 -1.06 -4.85 -12.21
N ALA A 44 -1.32 -4.02 -13.23
CA ALA A 44 -1.70 -4.49 -14.56
C ALA A 44 -0.58 -5.29 -15.25
N SER A 45 0.68 -4.98 -14.94
CA SER A 45 1.88 -5.67 -15.46
C SER A 45 2.29 -6.89 -14.63
N GLU A 46 1.50 -7.29 -13.62
CA GLU A 46 1.81 -8.41 -12.70
C GLU A 46 3.19 -8.26 -12.00
N GLU A 47 3.64 -7.02 -11.75
CA GLU A 47 4.89 -6.76 -11.04
C GLU A 47 4.78 -7.09 -9.54
N TYR A 48 3.58 -6.93 -8.96
CA TYR A 48 3.31 -7.31 -7.58
C TYR A 48 2.97 -8.80 -7.49
N LYS A 49 3.81 -9.56 -6.79
CA LYS A 49 3.67 -11.01 -6.61
C LYS A 49 3.77 -11.38 -5.13
N ILE A 50 2.92 -12.31 -4.70
CA ILE A 50 3.03 -12.92 -3.38
C ILE A 50 3.82 -14.22 -3.57
N PRO A 51 4.99 -14.37 -2.94
CA PRO A 51 5.73 -15.62 -2.98
C PRO A 51 4.87 -16.76 -2.42
N GLN A 52 4.76 -17.87 -3.16
CA GLN A 52 4.15 -19.08 -2.62
C GLN A 52 5.20 -19.79 -1.75
N ALA A 53 4.88 -20.00 -0.47
CA ALA A 53 5.66 -20.93 0.34
C ALA A 53 5.45 -22.35 -0.21
N ASP A 54 6.52 -23.13 -0.29
CA ASP A 54 6.49 -24.52 -0.72
C ASP A 54 5.69 -25.37 0.28
N SER A 55 4.44 -25.68 -0.07
CA SER A 55 3.54 -26.52 0.74
C SER A 55 4.01 -27.98 0.87
N SER A 56 5.15 -28.35 0.27
CA SER A 56 5.74 -29.69 0.33
C SER A 56 6.38 -30.02 1.69
N ALA A 57 6.44 -29.06 2.62
CA ALA A 57 6.96 -29.28 3.97
C ALA A 57 5.90 -29.75 4.99
N LEU A 58 4.68 -30.09 4.56
CA LEU A 58 3.75 -30.86 5.38
C LEU A 58 4.09 -32.35 5.17
N THR A 59 5.05 -32.83 5.97
CA THR A 59 5.48 -34.23 6.02
C THR A 59 4.26 -35.15 6.15
N GLU A 60 4.15 -36.11 5.22
CA GLU A 60 3.40 -37.34 5.41
C GLU A 60 3.80 -37.93 6.77
N SER A 61 2.91 -37.88 7.75
CA SER A 61 3.09 -38.63 9.00
C SER A 61 2.74 -40.09 8.71
N ASP A 62 3.74 -40.95 8.92
CA ASP A 62 3.77 -42.40 8.75
C ASP A 62 2.54 -43.18 9.25
N ASP A 63 2.34 -44.34 8.61
CA ASP A 63 1.47 -45.48 8.95
C ASP A 63 1.46 -45.84 10.46
#